data_AF-A0A2W4V2C9-F1
#
_entry.id   AF-A0A2W4V2C9-F1
#
_cell.length_a   1.000
_cell.length_b   1.000
_cell.length_c   1.000
_cell.angle_alpha   90.00
_cell.angle_beta   90.00
_cell.angle_gamma   90.00
#
_symmetry.space_group_name_H-M   'P 1'
#
loop_
_entity.id
_entity.type
_entity.pdbx_description
1 polymer ?
#
loop_
_entity_poly.entity_id
_entity_poly.type
_entity_poly.pdbx_seq_one_letter_code
_entity_poly.pdbx_strand_id
1 'polypeptide(L)'
;FRLADGGVVLVNRGFVPEGRLGEIKPATGAATVTGFLRAPEPRGSFTPSDLPAQREFYTRDPAAIAASLGLGSAAPFYLEAERQGDGLTPPAGVDAKELIARIPDNHLSYALTWFGLAATLNGVFGAFAWQGRKS
;
A
#
# COMPACT_ATOMS: atom_id res chain seq x y z
N PHE A 1 4.90 2.45 18.83
CA PHE A 1 4.90 1.37 19.84
C PHE A 1 6.33 1.05 20.20
N ARG A 2 6.59 0.65 21.45
CA ARG A 2 7.89 0.15 21.88
C ARG A 2 7.82 -1.37 22.00
N LEU A 3 8.78 -2.05 21.38
CA LEU A 3 8.94 -3.49 21.47
C LEU A 3 9.58 -3.87 22.81
N ALA A 4 9.46 -5.14 23.19
CA ALA A 4 9.99 -5.64 24.47
C ALA A 4 11.52 -5.54 24.57
N ASP A 5 12.22 -5.57 23.43
CA ASP A 5 13.66 -5.38 23.31
C ASP A 5 14.09 -3.90 23.29
N GLY A 6 13.15 -2.97 23.43
CA GLY A 6 13.38 -1.53 23.46
C GLY A 6 13.29 -0.84 22.09
N GLY A 7 13.16 -1.60 20.99
CA GLY A 7 12.99 -1.05 19.65
C GLY A 7 11.71 -0.23 19.48
N VAL A 8 11.71 0.72 18.56
CA VAL A 8 10.55 1.57 18.27
C VAL A 8 10.02 1.26 16.87
N VAL A 9 8.72 0.99 16.77
CA VAL A 9 8.03 0.79 15.50
C VAL A 9 6.85 1.75 15.43
N LEU A 10 6.78 2.49 14.32
CA LEU A 10 5.61 3.31 14.02
C LEU A 10 4.54 2.43 13.38
N VAL A 11 3.30 2.64 13.84
CA VAL A 11 2.15 1.83 13.43
C VAL A 11 1.10 2.79 12.90
N ASN A 12 0.78 2.67 11.61
CA ASN A 12 -0.40 3.30 11.05
C ASN A 12 -1.62 2.47 11.46
N ARG A 13 -2.48 3.04 12.30
CA ARG A 13 -3.70 2.38 12.79
C ARG A 13 -4.93 2.72 11.96
N GLY A 14 -4.75 3.26 10.76
CA GLY A 14 -5.81 3.65 9.86
C GLY A 14 -6.31 5.07 10.05
N PHE A 15 -7.26 5.42 9.19
CA PHE A 15 -7.88 6.73 9.14
C PHE A 15 -9.00 6.87 10.18
N VAL A 16 -9.12 8.05 10.76
CA VAL A 16 -10.23 8.40 11.65
C VAL A 16 -10.96 9.60 11.06
N PRO A 17 -12.29 9.49 10.81
CA PRO A 17 -13.09 10.62 10.37
C PRO A 17 -13.07 11.76 11.39
N GLU A 18 -13.09 13.01 10.91
CA GLU A 18 -12.97 14.20 11.76
C GLU A 18 -13.99 14.22 12.92
N GLY A 19 -15.24 13.86 12.63
CA GLY A 19 -16.32 13.79 13.63
C GLY A 19 -16.13 12.75 14.74
N ARG A 20 -15.16 11.82 14.61
CA ARG A 20 -14.83 10.80 15.62
C ARG A 20 -13.46 11.00 16.25
N LEU A 21 -12.73 12.06 15.93
CA LEU A 21 -11.39 12.31 16.49
C LEU A 21 -11.40 12.36 18.02
N GLY A 22 -12.45 12.91 18.63
CA GLY A 22 -12.59 12.99 20.10
C GLY A 22 -12.77 11.64 20.79
N GLU A 23 -13.13 10.58 20.05
CA GLU A 23 -13.29 9.22 20.57
C GLU A 23 -11.95 8.49 20.67
N ILE A 24 -10.91 9.00 20.01
CA ILE A 24 -9.62 8.34 19.90
C ILE A 24 -8.80 8.55 21.17
N LYS A 25 -8.53 7.45 21.88
CA LYS A 25 -7.65 7.44 23.04
C LYS A 25 -6.25 6.95 22.66
N PRO A 26 -5.19 7.46 23.32
CA PRO A 26 -3.87 6.88 23.23
C PRO A 26 -3.91 5.39 23.58
N ALA A 27 -3.17 4.56 22.84
CA ALA A 27 -2.99 3.17 23.23
C ALA A 27 -2.18 3.12 24.54
N THR A 28 -2.63 2.34 25.51
CA THR A 28 -1.97 2.14 26.80
C THR A 28 -1.73 0.66 27.06
N GLY A 29 -0.67 0.37 27.83
CA GLY A 29 -0.31 -0.99 28.20
C GLY A 29 0.33 -1.82 27.08
N ALA A 30 0.55 -3.10 27.38
CA ALA A 30 1.04 -4.07 26.42
C ALA A 30 -0.07 -4.44 25.42
N ALA A 31 0.27 -4.50 24.14
CA ALA A 31 -0.65 -4.87 23.08
C ALA A 31 0.07 -5.66 21.98
N THR A 32 -0.65 -6.59 21.38
CA THR A 32 -0.23 -7.27 20.15
C THR A 32 -0.90 -6.58 18.96
N VAL A 33 -0.12 -6.17 17.98
CA VAL A 33 -0.63 -5.56 16.74
C VAL A 33 -0.30 -6.47 15.58
N THR A 34 -1.33 -6.98 14.91
CA THR A 34 -1.21 -7.68 13.62
C THR A 34 -1.28 -6.65 12.50
N GLY A 35 -0.45 -6.82 11.46
CA GLY A 35 -0.40 -5.88 10.35
C GLY A 35 0.62 -6.25 9.30
N PHE A 36 0.84 -5.33 8.37
CA PHE A 36 1.68 -5.51 7.19
C PHE A 36 2.88 -4.57 7.25
N LEU A 37 4.07 -5.11 6.96
CA LEU A 37 5.27 -4.30 6.85
C LEU A 37 5.22 -3.43 5.60
N ARG A 38 5.56 -2.15 5.75
CA ARG A 38 5.61 -1.18 4.66
C ARG A 38 6.94 -0.45 4.66
N ALA A 39 7.56 -0.41 3.49
CA ALA A 39 8.71 0.46 3.27
C ALA A 39 8.31 1.93 3.46
N PRO A 40 9.26 2.80 3.85
CA PRO A 40 9.05 4.25 3.87
C PRO A 40 8.57 4.76 2.51
N GLU A 41 7.65 5.70 2.52
CA GLU A 41 7.18 6.29 1.26
C GLU A 41 8.23 7.24 0.69
N PRO A 42 8.58 7.11 -0.61
CA PRO A 42 9.53 8.01 -1.23
C PRO A 42 8.94 9.41 -1.36
N ARG A 43 9.79 10.42 -1.18
CA ARG A 43 9.46 11.82 -1.44
C ARG A 43 9.81 12.19 -2.88
N GLY A 44 8.86 12.77 -3.60
CA GLY A 44 9.07 13.29 -4.96
C GLY A 44 9.05 14.81 -5.01
N SER A 45 9.34 15.40 -6.18
CA SER A 45 9.38 16.85 -6.38
C SER A 45 8.04 17.58 -6.17
N PHE A 46 6.93 16.84 -6.20
CA PHE A 46 5.57 17.37 -5.99
C PHE A 46 5.03 17.08 -4.58
N THR A 47 5.80 16.43 -3.72
CA THR A 47 5.42 16.17 -2.34
C THR A 47 5.70 17.42 -1.50
N PRO A 48 4.69 18.03 -0.85
CA PRO A 48 4.90 19.17 0.02
C PRO A 48 5.86 18.85 1.18
N SER A 49 6.50 19.89 1.72
CA SER A 49 7.25 19.77 2.97
C SER A 49 6.31 19.42 4.12
N ASP A 50 6.75 18.55 5.02
CA ASP A 50 5.98 18.23 6.23
C ASP A 50 5.87 19.46 7.14
N LEU A 51 4.86 19.45 8.02
CA LEU A 51 4.66 20.46 9.05
C LEU A 51 4.71 19.77 10.43
N PRO A 52 5.91 19.36 10.92
CA PRO A 52 6.03 18.52 12.12
C PRO A 52 5.47 19.18 13.38
N ALA A 53 5.56 20.51 13.48
CA ALA A 53 4.98 21.28 14.58
C ALA A 53 3.46 21.13 14.67
N GLN A 54 2.80 20.88 13.53
CA GLN A 54 1.36 20.64 13.43
C GLN A 54 1.01 19.14 13.41
N ARG A 55 2.03 18.27 13.48
CA ARG A 55 1.92 16.81 13.30
C ARG A 55 1.36 16.39 11.94
N GLU A 56 1.61 17.18 10.91
CA GLU A 56 1.23 16.85 9.54
C GLU A 56 2.44 16.38 8.75
N PHE A 57 2.30 15.22 8.11
CA PHE A 57 3.32 14.59 7.29
C PHE A 57 2.70 14.16 5.97
N TYR A 58 3.33 14.50 4.86
CA TYR A 58 2.85 14.20 3.51
C TYR A 58 3.42 12.88 2.96
N THR A 59 4.36 12.28 3.67
CA THR A 59 4.90 10.95 3.42
C THR A 59 4.89 10.13 4.69
N ARG A 60 4.62 8.83 4.59
CA ARG A 60 4.82 7.88 5.70
C ARG A 60 6.29 7.51 5.82
N ASP A 61 7.11 8.46 6.27
CA ASP A 61 8.53 8.27 6.58
C ASP A 61 8.72 8.03 8.08
N PRO A 62 9.09 6.81 8.51
CA PRO A 62 9.25 6.50 9.92
C PRO A 62 10.36 7.32 10.61
N ALA A 63 11.44 7.65 9.90
CA ALA A 63 12.56 8.38 10.47
C ALA A 63 12.18 9.83 10.75
N ALA A 64 11.55 10.51 9.78
CA ALA A 64 11.09 11.89 9.92
C ALA A 64 10.05 12.02 11.05
N ILE A 65 9.06 11.11 11.09
CA ILE A 65 8.02 11.12 12.11
C ILE A 65 8.62 10.83 13.48
N ALA A 66 9.48 9.82 13.63
CA ALA A 66 10.12 9.50 14.91
C ALA A 66 10.94 10.69 15.46
N ALA A 67 11.71 11.35 14.60
CA ALA A 67 12.50 12.52 14.97
C ALA A 67 11.60 13.66 15.49
N SER A 68 10.48 13.95 14.84
CA SER A 68 9.52 14.98 15.29
C SER A 68 8.90 14.70 16.66
N LEU A 69 8.79 13.41 17.01
CA LEU A 69 8.21 12.96 18.27
C LEU A 69 9.25 12.87 19.39
N GLY A 70 10.51 13.25 19.12
CA GLY A 70 11.61 13.08 20.07
C GLY A 70 11.90 11.61 20.39
N LEU A 71 11.49 10.70 19.50
CA LEU A 71 11.78 9.29 19.62
C LEU A 71 13.18 9.03 19.06
N GLY A 72 13.88 8.04 19.64
CA GLY A 72 15.13 7.54 19.08
C GLY A 72 14.93 6.89 17.71
N SER A 73 15.94 6.18 17.22
CA SER A 73 15.85 5.48 15.93
C SER A 73 14.66 4.50 15.93
N ALA A 74 13.68 4.78 15.06
CA ALA A 74 12.61 3.85 14.74
C ALA A 74 13.08 2.84 13.68
N ALA A 75 12.38 1.72 13.60
CA ALA A 75 12.60 0.74 12.54
C ALA A 75 12.57 1.41 11.14
N PRO A 76 13.34 0.91 10.17
CA PRO A 76 13.42 1.47 8.81
C PRO A 76 12.18 1.15 7.95
N PHE A 77 11.05 0.86 8.60
CA PHE A 77 9.75 0.53 8.02
C PHE A 77 8.66 0.94 9.02
N TYR A 78 7.42 1.04 8.55
CA TYR A 78 6.25 1.15 9.43
C TYR A 78 5.38 -0.10 9.30
N LEU A 79 4.55 -0.32 10.31
CA LEU A 79 3.52 -1.36 10.30
C LEU A 79 2.18 -0.72 9.95
N GLU A 80 1.53 -1.20 8.90
CA GLU A 80 0.12 -0.89 8.62
C GLU A 80 -0.74 -1.89 9.39
N ALA A 81 -1.50 -1.42 10.38
CA ALA A 81 -2.34 -2.32 11.20
C ALA A 81 -3.41 -2.99 10.34
N GLU A 82 -3.68 -4.26 10.63
CA GLU A 82 -4.86 -4.94 10.09
C GLU A 82 -6.13 -4.29 10.64
N ARG A 83 -7.12 -4.08 9.76
CA ARG A 83 -8.41 -3.53 10.16
C ARG A 83 -9.13 -4.48 11.12
N GLN A 84 -9.68 -3.93 12.20
CA GLN A 84 -10.56 -4.64 13.12
C GLN A 84 -11.88 -3.88 13.29
N GLY A 85 -12.93 -4.60 13.69
CA GLY A 85 -14.25 -4.01 13.95
C GLY A 85 -14.89 -3.38 12.71
N ASP A 86 -15.55 -2.24 12.89
CA ASP A 86 -16.25 -1.50 11.84
C ASP A 86 -15.32 -0.71 10.90
N GLY A 87 -14.02 -0.63 11.24
CA GLY A 87 -13.04 0.16 10.50
C GLY A 87 -13.29 1.67 10.55
N LEU A 88 -14.09 2.16 11.50
CA LEU A 88 -14.32 3.58 11.77
C LEU A 88 -13.57 4.03 13.04
N THR A 89 -13.07 3.08 13.83
CA THR A 89 -12.21 3.32 14.99
C THR A 89 -10.90 2.52 14.90
N PRO A 90 -9.76 3.06 15.36
CA PRO A 90 -8.49 2.36 15.37
C PRO A 90 -8.53 1.04 16.14
N PRO A 91 -7.97 -0.07 15.59
CA PRO A 91 -7.26 -0.13 14.31
C PRO A 91 -8.23 -0.21 13.11
N ALA A 92 -8.29 0.88 12.34
CA ALA A 92 -9.08 1.08 11.14
C ALA A 92 -8.21 0.99 9.88
N GLY A 93 -7.13 0.20 9.94
CA GLY A 93 -6.12 0.11 8.88
C GLY A 93 -6.65 -0.62 7.63
N VAL A 94 -5.81 -1.46 7.04
CA VAL A 94 -6.12 -2.11 5.76
C VAL A 94 -6.60 -3.55 5.95
N ASP A 95 -7.46 -4.01 5.05
CA ASP A 95 -7.83 -5.43 4.96
C ASP A 95 -6.85 -6.15 4.04
N ALA A 96 -6.48 -7.39 4.39
CA ALA A 96 -5.61 -8.23 3.58
C ALA A 96 -6.12 -8.41 2.13
N LYS A 97 -7.43 -8.55 1.96
CA LYS A 97 -8.08 -8.71 0.65
C LYS A 97 -7.93 -7.47 -0.20
N GLU A 98 -7.99 -6.28 0.40
CA GLU A 98 -7.77 -5.03 -0.32
C GLU A 98 -6.33 -4.93 -0.83
N LEU A 99 -5.34 -5.35 -0.03
CA LEU A 99 -3.95 -5.39 -0.46
C LEU A 99 -3.74 -6.39 -1.60
N ILE A 100 -4.33 -7.58 -1.52
CA ILE A 100 -4.24 -8.61 -2.55
C ILE A 100 -4.91 -8.15 -3.84
N ALA A 101 -6.11 -7.54 -3.76
CA ALA A 101 -6.85 -7.05 -4.93
C ALA A 101 -6.11 -5.93 -5.70
N ARG A 102 -5.18 -5.22 -5.05
CA ARG A 102 -4.33 -4.20 -5.68
C ARG A 102 -3.16 -4.80 -6.46
N ILE A 103 -2.87 -6.10 -6.32
CA ILE A 103 -1.85 -6.78 -7.10
C ILE A 103 -2.38 -6.89 -8.53
N PRO A 104 -1.72 -6.24 -9.53
CA PRO A 104 -2.22 -6.26 -10.89
C PRO A 104 -2.24 -7.69 -11.44
N ASP A 105 -3.41 -8.17 -11.86
CA ASP A 105 -3.57 -9.41 -12.61
C ASP A 105 -3.85 -9.11 -14.08
N ASN A 106 -2.77 -9.02 -14.86
CA ASN A 106 -2.83 -8.70 -16.29
C ASN A 106 -2.75 -9.95 -17.18
N HIS A 107 -2.83 -11.16 -16.63
CA HIS A 107 -2.60 -12.40 -17.40
C HIS A 107 -3.60 -12.57 -18.53
N LEU A 108 -4.88 -12.27 -18.28
CA LEU A 108 -5.93 -12.36 -19.30
C LEU A 108 -5.68 -11.37 -20.45
N SER A 109 -5.26 -10.13 -20.12
CA SER A 109 -4.95 -9.12 -21.12
C SER A 109 -3.80 -9.56 -22.02
N TYR A 110 -2.70 -10.05 -21.42
CA TYR A 110 -1.58 -10.62 -22.18
C TYR A 110 -2.01 -11.82 -23.03
N ALA A 111 -2.78 -12.76 -22.47
CA ALA A 111 -3.27 -13.90 -23.22
C ALA A 111 -4.08 -13.47 -24.44
N LEU A 112 -4.99 -12.49 -24.28
CA LEU A 112 -5.78 -11.95 -25.39
C LEU A 112 -4.91 -11.30 -26.46
N THR A 113 -3.87 -10.56 -26.07
CA THR A 113 -2.89 -10.00 -27.01
C THR A 113 -2.19 -11.10 -27.80
N TRP A 114 -1.67 -12.13 -27.13
CA TRP A 114 -0.93 -13.21 -27.80
C TRP A 114 -1.82 -14.05 -28.72
N PHE A 115 -3.00 -14.45 -28.26
CA PHE A 115 -3.96 -15.20 -29.09
C PHE A 115 -4.51 -14.35 -30.22
N GLY A 116 -4.73 -13.06 -30.00
CA GLY A 116 -5.12 -12.10 -31.04
C GLY A 116 -4.07 -11.99 -32.14
N LEU A 117 -2.80 -11.80 -31.78
CA LEU A 117 -1.68 -11.77 -32.72
C LEU A 117 -1.56 -13.09 -33.50
N ALA A 118 -1.69 -14.23 -32.82
CA ALA A 118 -1.67 -15.54 -33.46
C ALA A 118 -2.83 -15.70 -34.47
N ALA A 119 -4.04 -15.27 -34.12
CA ALA A 119 -5.20 -15.32 -35.00
C ALA A 119 -5.01 -14.44 -36.24
N THR A 120 -4.48 -13.21 -36.08
CA THR A 120 -4.16 -12.33 -37.20
C THR A 120 -3.13 -12.93 -38.15
N LEU A 121 -2.03 -13.49 -37.61
CA LEU A 121 -0.99 -14.15 -38.41
C LEU A 121 -1.56 -15.34 -39.19
N ASN A 122 -2.37 -16.18 -38.55
CA ASN A 122 -3.05 -17.30 -39.22
C ASN A 122 -3.97 -16.80 -40.35
N GLY A 123 -4.71 -15.71 -40.12
CA GLY A 123 -5.58 -15.12 -41.14
C GLY A 123 -4.81 -14.59 -42.36
N VAL A 124 -3.72 -13.85 -42.13
CA VAL A 124 -2.85 -13.32 -43.20
C VAL A 124 -2.21 -14.46 -43.99
N PHE A 125 -1.63 -15.45 -43.29
CA PHE A 125 -1.01 -16.60 -43.94
C PHE A 125 -2.03 -17.43 -44.75
N GLY A 126 -3.23 -17.65 -44.21
CA GLY A 126 -4.30 -18.35 -44.90
C GLY A 126 -4.74 -17.64 -46.19
N ALA A 127 -4.89 -16.31 -46.15
CA ALA A 127 -5.23 -15.51 -47.33
C ALA A 127 -4.12 -15.57 -48.40
N PHE A 128 -2.85 -15.43 -47.99
CA PHE A 128 -1.69 -15.57 -48.87
C PHE A 128 -1.63 -16.94 -49.55
N ALA A 129 -1.79 -18.03 -48.78
CA ALA A 129 -1.77 -19.39 -49.29
C ALA A 129 -2.92 -19.66 -50.29
N TRP A 130 -4.11 -19.07 -50.07
CA TRP A 130 -5.24 -19.21 -50.99
C TRP A 130 -4.99 -18.48 -52.33
N GLN A 131 -4.37 -17.30 -52.30
CA GLN A 131 -4.00 -16.58 -53.52
C GLN A 131 -2.97 -17.36 -54.34
N GLY A 132 -1.95 -17.94 -53.70
CA GLY A 132 -0.92 -18.72 -54.39
C GLY A 132 -1.41 -20.02 -55.05
N ARG A 133 -2.58 -20.54 -54.66
CA ARG A 133 -3.22 -21.71 -55.31
C ARG A 133 -4.11 -21.35 -56.50
N LYS A 134 -4.47 -20.06 -56.65
CA LYS A 134 -5.34 -19.56 -57.73
C LYS A 134 -4.56 -18.99 -58.92
N SER A 135 -3.25 -18.78 -58.77
CA SER A 135 -2.33 -18.50 -59.89
C SER A 135 -1.77 -19.80 -60.44
#